data_AF-A0A2V9RDY4-F1
#
_entry.id   AF-A0A2V9RDY4-F1
#
_cell.length_a   1.000
_cell.length_b   1.000
_cell.length_c   1.000
_cell.angle_alpha   90.00
_cell.angle_beta   90.00
_cell.angle_gamma   90.00
#
_symmetry.space_group_name_H-M   'P 1'
#
loop_
_entity.id
_entity.type
_entity.pdbx_description
1 polymer ?
#
loop_
_entity_poly.entity_id
_entity_poly.type
_entity_poly.pdbx_seq_one_letter_code
_entity_poly.pdbx_strand_id
1 'polypeptide(L)'
;MIFGLGIRHVGERTAQILAQHYKSMANLSRASKEDLERIFEIGPVVAESIYRFFSQDENRLVIEKLAQAKVNQEIREAARKSDRFQGKQFVLTGKLPGMTREEAAELIESHGGKVMATVTKKTDFVLAGEEPGAKLDQAKKLGINIMDEIAFRKMLEAP
;
A
#
# COMPACT_ATOMS: atom_id res chain seq x y z
N MET A 1 -1.55 3.56 12.63
CA MET A 1 -1.78 4.55 13.71
C MET A 1 -2.99 5.46 13.51
N ILE A 2 -3.52 5.68 12.29
CA ILE A 2 -4.67 6.58 12.08
C ILE A 2 -5.97 6.04 12.73
N PHE A 3 -6.20 4.72 12.73
CA PHE A 3 -7.39 4.10 13.36
C PHE A 3 -7.45 4.29 14.89
N GLY A 4 -6.30 4.34 15.58
CA GLY A 4 -6.22 4.42 17.04
C GLY A 4 -6.49 5.80 17.64
N LEU A 5 -6.74 6.81 16.81
CA LEU A 5 -6.94 8.20 17.25
C LEU A 5 -8.39 8.51 17.67
N GLY A 6 -9.32 7.57 17.49
CA GLY A 6 -10.72 7.73 17.92
C GLY A 6 -11.49 8.80 17.12
N ILE A 7 -11.06 9.12 15.90
CA ILE A 7 -11.76 10.08 15.04
C ILE A 7 -13.15 9.50 14.71
N ARG A 8 -14.20 10.23 15.08
CA ARG A 8 -15.59 9.81 14.82
C ARG A 8 -15.77 9.51 13.32
N HIS A 9 -16.44 8.40 13.02
CA HIS A 9 -16.71 7.92 11.66
C HIS A 9 -15.49 7.48 10.84
N VAL A 10 -14.29 7.43 11.43
CA VAL A 10 -13.09 6.87 10.77
C VAL A 10 -12.85 5.44 11.26
N GLY A 11 -13.16 4.47 10.40
CA GLY A 11 -12.85 3.06 10.63
C GLY A 11 -11.45 2.67 10.12
N GLU A 12 -11.09 1.39 10.28
CA GLU A 12 -9.80 0.83 9.83
C GLU A 12 -9.55 1.08 8.34
N ARG A 13 -10.57 0.83 7.49
CA ARG A 13 -10.48 1.03 6.04
C ARG A 13 -10.22 2.49 5.67
N THR A 14 -10.95 3.44 6.27
CA THR A 14 -10.75 4.88 6.05
C THR A 14 -9.37 5.31 6.53
N ALA A 15 -8.93 4.81 7.69
CA ALA A 15 -7.60 5.07 8.22
C ALA A 15 -6.49 4.57 7.28
N GLN A 16 -6.68 3.41 6.65
CA GLN A 16 -5.73 2.86 5.67
C GLN A 16 -5.67 3.70 4.39
N ILE A 17 -6.83 4.13 3.87
CA ILE A 17 -6.93 5.01 2.70
C ILE A 17 -6.20 6.33 2.97
N LEU A 18 -6.44 6.95 4.12
CA LEU A 18 -5.76 8.19 4.53
C LEU A 18 -4.25 7.99 4.71
N ALA A 19 -3.84 6.86 5.29
CA ALA A 19 -2.43 6.51 5.46
C ALA A 19 -1.71 6.38 4.11
N GLN A 20 -2.33 5.69 3.15
CA GLN A 20 -1.79 5.53 1.81
C GLN A 20 -1.73 6.85 1.03
N HIS A 21 -2.79 7.68 1.15
CA HIS A 21 -2.88 8.94 0.41
C HIS A 21 -1.91 10.00 0.94
N TYR A 22 -1.90 10.24 2.25
CA TYR A 22 -1.11 11.32 2.85
C TYR A 22 0.29 10.89 3.31
N LYS A 23 0.55 9.58 3.43
CA LYS A 23 1.84 8.95 3.80
C LYS A 23 2.39 9.29 5.19
N SER A 24 1.93 10.39 5.79
CA SER A 24 2.35 10.86 7.10
C SER A 24 1.20 11.59 7.81
N MET A 25 1.18 11.48 9.14
CA MET A 25 0.26 12.22 10.01
C MET A 25 0.36 13.73 9.84
N ALA A 26 1.57 14.26 9.56
CA ALA A 26 1.78 15.69 9.36
C ALA A 26 1.16 16.21 8.05
N ASN A 27 1.11 15.37 7.02
CA ASN A 27 0.46 15.72 5.76
C ASN A 27 -1.07 15.67 5.91
N LEU A 28 -1.57 14.66 6.64
CA LEU A 28 -2.99 14.54 6.93
C LEU A 28 -3.51 15.71 7.78
N SER A 29 -2.75 16.18 8.77
CA SER A 29 -3.16 17.29 9.64
C SER A 29 -3.23 18.65 8.92
N ARG A 30 -2.59 18.77 7.75
CA ARG A 30 -2.61 19.97 6.90
C ARG A 30 -3.66 19.90 5.81
N ALA A 31 -4.34 18.76 5.64
CA ALA A 31 -5.35 18.58 4.61
C ALA A 31 -6.56 19.48 4.88
N SER A 32 -7.04 20.15 3.83
CA SER A 32 -8.31 20.88 3.90
C SER A 32 -9.49 19.90 3.89
N LYS A 33 -10.64 20.36 4.37
CA LYS A 33 -11.88 19.57 4.27
C LYS A 33 -12.19 19.18 2.81
N GLU A 34 -12.00 20.12 1.88
CA GLU A 34 -12.24 19.89 0.45
C GLU A 34 -11.28 18.84 -0.13
N ASP A 35 -10.02 18.80 0.29
CA ASP A 35 -9.07 17.78 -0.15
C ASP A 35 -9.39 16.39 0.42
N LEU A 36 -9.94 16.33 1.63
CA LEU A 36 -10.42 15.09 2.22
C LEU A 36 -11.64 14.54 1.49
N GLU A 37 -12.58 15.39 1.07
CA GLU A 37 -13.77 14.99 0.31
C GLU A 37 -13.45 14.52 -1.12
N ARG A 38 -12.30 14.92 -1.67
CA ARG A 38 -11.84 14.44 -2.99
C ARG A 38 -11.36 13.00 -2.99
N ILE A 39 -11.13 12.42 -1.81
CA ILE A 39 -10.65 11.04 -1.69
C ILE A 39 -11.83 10.08 -1.87
N PHE A 40 -11.67 9.14 -2.80
CA PHE A 40 -12.65 8.09 -3.04
C PHE A 40 -12.93 7.32 -1.73
N GLU A 41 -14.22 7.13 -1.41
CA GLU A 41 -14.73 6.59 -0.13
C GLU A 41 -14.75 7.55 1.09
N ILE A 42 -14.32 8.81 0.95
CA ILE A 42 -14.43 9.82 2.01
C ILE A 42 -15.55 10.82 1.68
N GLY A 43 -16.66 10.70 2.41
CA GLY A 43 -17.78 11.64 2.30
C GLY A 43 -17.61 12.88 3.19
N PRO A 44 -18.49 13.89 3.03
CA PRO A 44 -18.41 15.18 3.74
C PRO A 44 -18.47 15.05 5.27
N VAL A 45 -19.19 14.05 5.79
CA VAL A 45 -19.29 13.78 7.24
C VAL A 45 -17.96 13.30 7.82
N VAL A 46 -17.25 12.44 7.08
CA VAL A 46 -15.96 11.88 7.49
C VAL A 46 -14.87 12.94 7.35
N ALA A 47 -14.86 13.68 6.24
CA ALA A 47 -13.96 14.81 6.01
C ALA A 47 -14.09 15.88 7.09
N GLU A 48 -15.31 16.29 7.45
CA GLU A 48 -15.58 17.22 8.55
C GLU A 48 -15.05 16.69 9.89
N SER A 49 -15.26 15.40 10.17
CA SER A 49 -14.83 14.78 11.43
C SER A 49 -13.30 14.76 11.55
N ILE A 50 -12.60 14.44 10.45
CA ILE A 50 -11.14 14.47 10.38
C ILE A 50 -10.63 15.91 10.53
N TYR A 51 -11.19 16.84 9.76
CA TYR A 51 -10.78 18.25 9.79
C TYR A 51 -10.97 18.86 11.19
N ARG A 52 -12.12 18.62 11.84
CA ARG A 52 -12.37 19.06 13.21
C ARG A 52 -11.40 18.43 14.20
N PHE A 53 -11.09 17.15 14.05
CA PHE A 53 -10.14 16.48 14.93
C PHE A 53 -8.77 17.18 14.90
N PHE A 54 -8.22 17.46 13.72
CA PHE A 54 -6.93 18.14 13.59
C PHE A 54 -6.98 19.65 13.87
N SER A 55 -8.17 20.27 13.84
CA SER A 55 -8.37 21.68 14.20
C SER A 55 -8.42 21.92 15.71
N GLN A 56 -8.63 20.88 16.52
CA GLN A 56 -8.64 20.98 17.98
C GLN A 56 -7.22 20.89 18.54
N ASP A 57 -6.84 21.89 19.34
CA ASP A 57 -5.49 21.98 19.90
C ASP A 57 -5.16 20.86 20.89
N GLU A 58 -6.16 20.35 21.62
CA GLU A 58 -6.00 19.17 22.48
C GLU A 58 -5.57 17.92 21.69
N ASN A 59 -6.15 17.70 20.50
CA ASN A 59 -5.78 16.56 19.65
C ASN A 59 -4.40 16.76 19.03
N ARG A 60 -4.04 18.00 18.65
CA ARG A 60 -2.68 18.34 18.20
C ARG A 60 -1.65 18.05 19.28
N LEU A 61 -1.92 18.42 20.52
CA LEU A 61 -1.09 18.11 21.69
C LEU A 61 -0.92 16.60 21.90
N VAL A 62 -1.98 15.81 21.73
CA VAL A 62 -1.91 14.34 21.80
C VAL A 62 -1.03 13.78 20.67
N ILE A 63 -1.20 14.26 19.44
CA ILE A 63 -0.39 13.84 18.29
C ILE A 63 1.09 14.22 18.49
N GLU A 64 1.37 15.41 19.02
CA GLU A 64 2.73 15.89 19.29
C GLU A 64 3.40 15.07 20.39
N LYS A 65 2.69 14.76 21.48
CA LYS A 65 3.16 13.84 22.53
C LYS A 65 3.44 12.44 21.98
N LEU A 66 2.59 11.93 21.11
CA LEU A 66 2.80 10.63 20.43
C LEU A 66 3.99 10.69 19.46
N ALA A 67 4.23 11.82 18.79
CA ALA A 67 5.38 12.03 17.92
C ALA A 67 6.69 12.01 18.72
N GLN A 68 6.72 12.73 19.85
CA GLN A 68 7.86 12.79 20.76
C GLN A 68 8.17 11.44 21.41
N ALA A 69 7.14 10.61 21.63
CA ALA A 69 7.30 9.25 22.15
C ALA A 69 7.86 8.23 21.12
N LYS A 70 8.33 8.66 19.93
CA LYS A 70 8.84 7.80 18.85
C LYS A 70 7.85 6.70 18.41
N VAL A 71 6.55 6.91 18.59
CA VAL A 71 5.55 5.97 18.10
C VAL A 71 5.45 6.19 16.58
N ASN A 72 6.14 5.34 15.81
CA ASN A 72 6.36 5.38 14.35
C ASN A 72 5.26 6.12 13.56
N GLN A 73 5.46 7.42 13.32
CA GLN A 73 4.55 8.24 12.51
C GLN A 73 4.82 8.17 11.01
N GLU A 74 5.90 7.50 10.62
CA GLU A 74 6.21 7.17 9.24
C GLU A 74 5.76 5.73 9.00
N ILE A 75 4.99 5.52 7.92
CA ILE A 75 5.01 4.23 7.24
C ILE A 75 6.48 4.06 6.86
N ARG A 76 7.24 3.30 7.67
CA ARG A 76 8.57 2.89 7.27
C ARG A 76 8.35 2.15 5.96
N GLU A 77 8.77 2.74 4.85
CA GLU A 77 9.10 1.95 3.67
C GLU A 77 9.87 0.76 4.21
N ALA A 78 9.32 -0.45 4.07
CA ALA A 78 9.95 -1.66 4.57
C ALA A 78 11.41 -1.58 4.10
N ALA A 79 12.35 -1.53 5.06
CA ALA A 79 13.76 -1.31 4.76
C ALA A 79 14.13 -2.23 3.59
N ARG A 80 14.49 -1.65 2.44
CA ARG A 80 14.69 -2.43 1.22
C ARG A 80 15.68 -3.54 1.54
N LYS A 81 15.22 -4.78 1.48
CA LYS A 81 16.08 -5.95 1.67
C LYS A 81 17.07 -6.05 0.52
N SER A 82 16.69 -5.55 -0.66
CA SER A 82 17.52 -5.52 -1.86
C SER A 82 16.96 -4.54 -2.89
N ASP A 83 17.76 -4.19 -3.90
CA ASP A 83 17.33 -3.45 -5.11
C ASP A 83 17.15 -4.38 -6.32
N ARG A 84 17.07 -5.71 -6.12
CA ARG A 84 16.92 -6.72 -7.19
C ARG A 84 15.77 -6.47 -8.14
N PHE A 85 14.67 -5.92 -7.65
CA PHE A 85 13.48 -5.64 -8.44
C PHE A 85 13.30 -4.14 -8.70
N GLN A 86 14.34 -3.33 -8.49
CA GLN A 86 14.26 -1.88 -8.67
C GLN A 86 13.77 -1.52 -10.08
N GLY A 87 12.62 -0.83 -10.14
CA GLY A 87 12.01 -0.39 -11.39
C GLY A 87 11.26 -1.49 -12.17
N LYS A 88 11.22 -2.73 -11.66
CA LYS A 88 10.48 -3.83 -12.26
C LYS A 88 9.00 -3.78 -11.88
N GLN A 89 8.14 -4.05 -12.85
CA GLN A 89 6.69 -4.15 -12.64
C GLN A 89 6.22 -5.61 -12.59
N PHE A 90 5.58 -5.98 -11.50
CA PHE A 90 5.02 -7.31 -11.26
C PHE A 90 3.50 -7.28 -11.30
N VAL A 91 2.88 -8.29 -11.87
CA VAL A 91 1.42 -8.49 -11.78
C VAL A 91 1.14 -9.83 -11.14
N LEU A 92 0.31 -9.83 -10.10
CA LEU A 92 -0.11 -11.03 -9.38
C LEU A 92 -1.39 -11.59 -10.03
N THR A 93 -1.40 -12.87 -10.37
CA THR A 93 -2.58 -13.59 -10.90
C THR A 93 -2.67 -15.00 -10.32
N GLY A 94 -3.88 -15.50 -10.10
CA GLY A 94 -4.13 -16.78 -9.41
C GLY A 94 -4.04 -16.69 -7.89
N LYS A 95 -4.18 -17.84 -7.22
CA LYS A 95 -3.95 -18.04 -5.79
C LYS A 95 -2.54 -18.58 -5.59
N LEU A 96 -1.80 -17.97 -4.67
CA LEU A 96 -0.46 -18.40 -4.28
C LEU A 96 -0.63 -19.42 -3.13
N PRO A 97 -0.24 -20.69 -3.30
CA PRO A 97 -0.45 -21.72 -2.28
C PRO A 97 0.45 -21.55 -1.06
N GLY A 98 1.61 -20.89 -1.20
CA GLY A 98 2.61 -20.73 -0.13
C GLY A 98 2.76 -19.31 0.42
N MET A 99 1.93 -18.36 -0.01
CA MET A 99 1.84 -17.00 0.55
C MET A 99 0.54 -16.29 0.15
N THR A 100 0.14 -15.27 0.89
CA THR A 100 -0.96 -14.39 0.49
C THR A 100 -0.54 -13.42 -0.62
N ARG A 101 -1.51 -12.85 -1.34
CA ARG A 101 -1.23 -11.82 -2.36
C ARG A 101 -0.61 -10.58 -1.73
N GLU A 102 -1.05 -10.24 -0.52
CA GLU A 102 -0.50 -9.16 0.29
C GLU A 102 0.98 -9.42 0.63
N GLU A 103 1.32 -10.62 1.11
CA GLU A 103 2.71 -10.99 1.40
C GLU A 103 3.60 -10.95 0.15
N ALA A 104 3.10 -11.45 -0.98
CA ALA A 104 3.82 -11.38 -2.25
C ALA A 104 4.07 -9.91 -2.66
N ALA A 105 3.08 -9.04 -2.49
CA ALA A 105 3.21 -7.64 -2.79
C ALA A 105 4.28 -6.97 -1.92
N GLU A 106 4.25 -7.24 -0.61
CA GLU A 106 5.20 -6.71 0.35
C GLU A 106 6.64 -7.20 0.07
N LEU A 107 6.80 -8.46 -0.35
CA LEU A 107 8.08 -9.00 -0.80
C LEU A 107 8.61 -8.30 -2.06
N ILE A 108 7.74 -8.05 -3.04
CA ILE A 108 8.12 -7.33 -4.27
C ILE A 108 8.55 -5.91 -3.93
N GLU A 109 7.76 -5.20 -3.13
CA GLU A 109 8.01 -3.80 -2.74
C GLU A 109 9.27 -3.68 -1.86
N SER A 110 9.49 -4.61 -0.93
CA SER A 110 10.70 -4.65 -0.09
C SER A 110 11.98 -4.97 -0.87
N HIS A 111 11.88 -5.45 -2.11
CA HIS A 111 13.01 -5.65 -3.02
C HIS A 111 13.09 -4.58 -4.14
N GLY A 112 12.33 -3.50 -4.00
CA GLY A 112 12.33 -2.34 -4.92
C GLY A 112 11.40 -2.45 -6.13
N GLY A 113 10.62 -3.53 -6.23
CA GLY A 113 9.65 -3.75 -7.30
C GLY A 113 8.33 -3.04 -7.08
N LYS A 114 7.52 -2.94 -8.12
CA LYS A 114 6.16 -2.38 -8.06
C LYS A 114 5.13 -3.42 -8.47
N VAL A 115 4.10 -3.57 -7.65
CA VAL A 115 2.96 -4.45 -7.93
C VAL A 115 1.90 -3.67 -8.69
N MET A 116 1.48 -4.20 -9.84
CA MET A 116 0.47 -3.63 -10.71
C MET A 116 -0.74 -4.56 -10.75
N ALA A 117 -1.94 -3.99 -10.76
CA ALA A 117 -3.17 -4.77 -10.86
C ALA A 117 -3.44 -5.32 -12.28
N THR A 118 -2.84 -4.69 -13.30
CA THR A 118 -3.12 -4.91 -14.72
C THR A 118 -1.85 -5.29 -15.48
N VAL A 119 -1.96 -6.28 -16.36
CA VAL A 119 -0.89 -6.65 -17.28
C VAL A 119 -0.82 -5.62 -18.41
N THR A 120 0.31 -4.94 -18.54
CA THR A 120 0.56 -3.96 -19.60
C THR A 120 1.88 -4.28 -20.31
N LYS A 121 2.17 -3.64 -21.44
CA LYS A 121 3.47 -3.77 -22.12
C LYS A 121 4.67 -3.32 -21.27
N LYS A 122 4.44 -2.59 -20.17
CA LYS A 122 5.47 -2.16 -19.23
C LYS A 122 5.69 -3.17 -18.09
N THR A 123 4.82 -4.17 -17.98
CA THR A 123 4.95 -5.23 -16.98
C THR A 123 6.13 -6.12 -17.35
N ASP A 124 7.13 -6.22 -16.46
CA ASP A 124 8.28 -7.09 -16.65
C ASP A 124 7.95 -8.55 -16.33
N PHE A 125 7.19 -8.76 -15.24
CA PHE A 125 6.91 -10.09 -14.70
C PHE A 125 5.46 -10.28 -14.30
N VAL A 126 4.93 -11.48 -14.54
CA VAL A 126 3.60 -11.89 -14.08
C VAL A 126 3.75 -13.10 -13.18
N LEU A 127 3.48 -12.92 -11.90
CA LEU A 127 3.48 -14.01 -10.93
C LEU A 127 2.14 -14.75 -11.02
N ALA A 128 2.19 -15.96 -11.58
CA ALA A 128 1.07 -16.85 -11.79
C ALA A 128 1.06 -17.97 -10.73
N GLY A 129 0.08 -17.91 -9.83
CA GLY A 129 -0.24 -18.97 -8.89
C GLY A 129 -1.17 -20.04 -9.49
N GLU A 130 -1.78 -20.86 -8.63
CA GLU A 130 -2.84 -21.79 -9.01
C GLU A 130 -4.06 -21.04 -9.57
N GLU A 131 -4.63 -21.59 -10.64
CA GLU A 131 -5.70 -20.97 -11.44
C GLU A 131 -5.40 -19.54 -11.92
N PRO A 132 -4.29 -19.33 -12.66
CA PRO A 132 -3.96 -18.02 -13.19
C PRO A 132 -4.88 -17.76 -14.38
N GLY A 133 -6.04 -17.15 -14.12
CA GLY A 133 -7.07 -16.89 -15.11
C GLY A 133 -6.66 -15.90 -16.22
N ALA A 134 -7.59 -15.06 -16.68
CA ALA A 134 -7.45 -14.23 -17.88
C ALA A 134 -6.18 -13.33 -17.98
N LYS A 135 -5.50 -13.03 -16.87
CA LYS A 135 -4.23 -12.27 -16.86
C LYS A 135 -3.04 -13.10 -17.38
N LEU A 136 -3.05 -14.42 -17.22
CA LEU A 136 -2.02 -15.31 -17.78
C LEU A 136 -2.06 -15.31 -19.30
N ASP A 137 -3.27 -15.43 -19.88
CA ASP A 137 -3.47 -15.35 -21.33
C ASP A 137 -3.00 -14.00 -21.88
N GLN A 138 -3.26 -12.92 -21.15
CA GLN A 138 -2.82 -11.58 -21.53
C GLN A 138 -1.28 -11.45 -21.48
N ALA A 139 -0.64 -12.03 -20.47
CA ALA A 139 0.81 -12.08 -20.36
C ALA A 139 1.46 -12.88 -21.51
N LYS A 140 0.90 -14.06 -21.84
CA LYS A 140 1.35 -14.87 -22.98
C LYS A 140 1.22 -14.12 -24.31
N LYS A 141 0.08 -13.46 -24.54
CA LYS A 141 -0.16 -12.66 -25.76
C LYS A 141 0.80 -11.48 -25.90
N LEU A 142 1.20 -10.88 -24.79
CA LEU A 142 2.12 -9.75 -24.77
C LEU A 142 3.60 -10.15 -24.72
N GLY A 143 3.91 -11.45 -24.61
CA GLY A 143 5.27 -11.97 -24.50
C GLY A 143 5.97 -11.58 -23.19
N ILE A 144 5.20 -11.39 -22.12
CA ILE A 144 5.72 -10.99 -20.79
C ILE A 144 6.18 -12.25 -20.04
N ASN A 145 7.25 -12.13 -19.26
CA ASN A 145 7.77 -13.24 -18.47
C ASN A 145 6.77 -13.66 -17.40
N ILE A 146 6.31 -14.91 -17.49
CA ILE A 146 5.45 -15.53 -16.49
C ILE A 146 6.33 -16.29 -15.52
N MET A 147 6.06 -16.09 -14.24
CA MET A 147 6.80 -16.66 -13.12
C MET A 147 5.85 -17.37 -12.18
N ASP A 148 6.25 -18.51 -11.66
CA ASP A 148 5.56 -19.19 -10.55
C ASP A 148 6.11 -18.75 -9.19
N GLU A 149 5.37 -19.07 -8.12
CA GLU A 149 5.75 -18.74 -6.74
C GLU A 149 7.15 -19.28 -6.37
N ILE A 150 7.49 -20.48 -6.86
CA ILE A 150 8.77 -21.14 -6.56
C ILE A 150 9.92 -20.37 -7.21
N ALA A 151 9.77 -20.00 -8.48
CA ALA A 151 10.72 -19.16 -9.19
C ALA A 151 10.87 -17.76 -8.56
N PHE A 152 9.76 -17.17 -8.08
CA PHE A 152 9.80 -15.90 -7.35
C PHE A 152 10.58 -16.01 -6.05
N ARG A 153 10.34 -17.05 -5.24
CA ARG A 153 11.12 -17.32 -4.01
C ARG A 153 12.61 -17.54 -4.30
N LYS A 154 12.95 -18.30 -5.34
CA LYS A 154 14.36 -18.44 -5.76
C LYS A 154 15.00 -17.10 -6.13
N MET A 155 14.27 -16.22 -6.79
CA MET A 155 14.71 -14.85 -7.05
C MET A 155 14.68 -13.93 -5.82
N LEU A 156 14.18 -14.36 -4.68
CA LEU A 156 14.37 -13.67 -3.40
C LEU A 156 15.58 -14.24 -2.63
N GLU A 157 15.82 -15.55 -2.72
CA GLU A 157 16.87 -16.26 -1.97
C GLU A 157 18.25 -16.28 -2.64
N ALA A 158 18.35 -16.08 -3.96
CA ALA A 158 19.66 -16.02 -4.60
C ALA A 158 20.49 -14.82 -4.06
N PRO A 159 21.79 -14.99 -3.75
CA PRO A 159 22.66 -13.93 -3.22
C PRO A 159 22.90 -12.79 -4.22
#